data_AF-A0AAV2SNI8-F1
#
_entry.id   AF-A0AAV2SNI8-F1
#
_cell.length_a   1.000
_cell.length_b   1.000
_cell.length_c   1.000
_cell.angle_alpha   90.00
_cell.angle_beta   90.00
_cell.angle_gamma   90.00
#
_symmetry.space_group_name_H-M   'P 1'
#
loop_
_entity.id
_entity.type
_entity.pdbx_description
1 polymer ?
#
loop_
_entity_poly.entity_id
_entity_poly.type
_entity_poly.pdbx_seq_one_letter_code
_entity_poly.pdbx_strand_id
1 'polypeptide(L)'
;LEGKHSKDKDQAAEDNKDVWTDLILSMDDLSTRLIQNVPDHDGEACWKILKDHYEGTKQDKIYTAYRNLINFELGSDEGISEYLCRLDDIKATLIEAEREMDPQFLVEQAKNGLTEPYNLFVEVLNTLKPED
;
A
#
# COMPACT_ATOMS: atom_id res chain seq x y z
N LEU A 1 -18.19 19.21 38.62
CA LEU A 1 -17.53 18.96 37.33
C LEU A 1 -16.85 17.58 37.26
N GLU A 2 -16.68 16.87 38.38
CA GLU A 2 -15.96 15.57 38.41
C GLU A 2 -16.77 14.36 37.91
N GLY A 3 -18.11 14.41 37.90
CA GLY A 3 -18.94 13.25 37.51
C GLY A 3 -19.11 13.02 35.99
N LYS A 4 -18.77 14.00 35.14
CA LYS A 4 -18.90 13.85 33.68
C LYS A 4 -17.71 13.10 33.07
N HIS A 5 -16.50 13.34 33.58
CA HIS A 5 -15.28 12.72 33.06
C HIS A 5 -15.14 11.23 33.37
N SER A 6 -15.77 10.71 34.43
CA SER A 6 -15.75 9.27 34.72
C SER A 6 -16.59 8.48 33.71
N LYS A 7 -17.79 8.97 33.41
CA LYS A 7 -18.76 8.30 32.54
C LYS A 7 -18.28 8.20 31.08
N ASP A 8 -17.58 9.22 30.60
CA ASP A 8 -17.00 9.25 29.25
C ASP A 8 -15.81 8.27 29.11
N LYS A 9 -15.04 8.06 30.18
CA LYS A 9 -13.94 7.07 30.19
C LYS A 9 -14.45 5.64 30.26
N ASP A 10 -15.49 5.41 31.05
CA ASP A 10 -16.12 4.10 31.19
C ASP A 10 -16.76 3.65 29.85
N GLN A 11 -17.42 4.57 29.13
CA GLN A 11 -17.97 4.29 27.79
C GLN A 11 -16.87 4.01 26.76
N ALA A 12 -15.78 4.80 26.74
CA ALA A 12 -14.68 4.58 25.82
C ALA A 12 -13.97 3.23 26.04
N ALA A 13 -13.90 2.76 27.29
CA ALA A 13 -13.36 1.44 27.62
C ALA A 13 -14.26 0.31 27.13
N GLU A 14 -15.58 0.50 27.17
CA GLU A 14 -16.57 -0.46 26.67
C GLU A 14 -16.57 -0.51 25.14
N ASP A 15 -16.54 0.64 24.47
CA ASP A 15 -16.43 0.73 23.01
C ASP A 15 -15.13 0.08 22.50
N ASN A 16 -14.01 0.27 23.19
CA ASN A 16 -12.73 -0.36 22.85
C ASN A 16 -12.79 -1.89 22.99
N LYS A 17 -13.50 -2.39 24.00
CA LYS A 17 -13.70 -3.82 24.22
C LYS A 17 -14.58 -4.46 23.15
N ASP A 18 -15.60 -3.75 22.68
CA ASP A 18 -16.48 -4.24 21.61
C ASP A 18 -15.72 -4.31 20.29
N VAL A 19 -14.96 -3.26 19.94
CA VAL A 19 -14.08 -3.25 18.76
C VAL A 19 -13.05 -4.38 18.83
N TRP A 20 -12.45 -4.61 20.00
CA TRP A 20 -11.54 -5.73 20.23
C TRP A 20 -12.18 -7.09 20.00
N THR A 21 -13.41 -7.26 20.50
CA THR A 21 -14.14 -8.53 20.40
C THR A 21 -14.52 -8.83 18.96
N ASP A 22 -15.04 -7.84 18.24
CA ASP A 22 -15.39 -7.97 16.81
C ASP A 22 -14.14 -8.24 15.95
N LEU A 23 -13.00 -7.62 16.29
CA LEU A 23 -11.74 -7.87 15.63
C LEU A 23 -11.31 -9.34 15.81
N ILE A 24 -11.25 -9.84 17.04
CA ILE A 24 -10.87 -11.24 17.34
C ILE A 24 -11.78 -12.24 16.63
N LEU A 25 -13.09 -12.01 16.63
CA LEU A 25 -14.06 -12.93 16.03
C LEU A 25 -13.96 -13.00 14.50
N SER A 26 -13.38 -11.97 13.87
CA SER A 26 -13.27 -11.86 12.41
C SER A 26 -11.91 -12.29 11.86
N MET A 27 -10.95 -12.62 12.73
CA MET A 27 -9.56 -12.94 12.37
C MET A 27 -9.30 -14.45 12.21
N ASP A 28 -8.33 -14.77 11.36
CA ASP A 28 -7.80 -16.13 11.22
C ASP A 28 -6.82 -16.50 12.36
N ASP A 29 -6.63 -17.80 12.59
CA ASP A 29 -5.80 -18.32 13.69
C ASP A 29 -4.38 -17.75 13.75
N LEU A 30 -3.81 -17.33 12.60
CA LEU A 30 -2.49 -16.70 12.54
C LEU A 30 -2.55 -15.26 13.07
N SER A 31 -3.50 -14.45 12.59
CA SER A 31 -3.73 -13.09 13.06
C SER A 31 -3.98 -13.05 14.57
N THR A 32 -4.79 -13.95 15.10
CA THR A 32 -5.08 -14.04 16.54
C THR A 32 -3.81 -14.32 17.36
N ARG A 33 -2.92 -15.19 16.86
CA ARG A 33 -1.64 -15.48 17.53
C ARG A 33 -0.67 -14.31 17.52
N LEU A 34 -0.73 -13.42 16.53
CA LEU A 34 0.15 -12.25 16.46
C LEU A 34 -0.15 -11.25 17.57
N ILE A 35 -1.43 -11.09 17.94
CA ILE A 35 -1.88 -10.08 18.91
C ILE A 35 -2.15 -10.64 20.31
N GLN A 36 -2.06 -11.97 20.52
CA GLN A 36 -2.42 -12.64 21.78
C GLN A 36 -1.64 -12.14 23.02
N ASN A 37 -0.48 -11.49 22.81
CA ASN A 37 0.37 -10.99 23.89
C ASN A 37 0.20 -9.48 24.14
N VAL A 38 -0.72 -8.81 23.44
CA VAL A 38 -0.98 -7.39 23.65
C VAL A 38 -1.78 -7.21 24.95
N PRO A 39 -1.23 -6.52 25.96
CA PRO A 39 -1.93 -6.28 27.20
C PRO A 39 -3.11 -5.33 27.00
N ASP A 40 -4.11 -5.44 27.89
CA ASP A 40 -5.19 -4.47 28.08
C ASP A 40 -6.18 -4.25 26.92
N HIS A 41 -6.28 -5.18 25.96
CA HIS A 41 -7.19 -5.04 24.81
C HIS A 41 -6.98 -3.74 24.04
N ASP A 42 -5.73 -3.29 23.94
CA ASP A 42 -5.36 -2.10 23.18
C ASP A 42 -5.52 -2.39 21.67
N GLY A 43 -6.66 -1.99 21.12
CA GLY A 43 -6.98 -2.17 19.71
C GLY A 43 -6.00 -1.44 18.78
N GLU A 44 -5.43 -0.31 19.21
CA GLU A 44 -4.45 0.44 18.42
C GLU A 44 -3.12 -0.31 18.32
N ALA A 45 -2.64 -0.85 19.44
CA ALA A 45 -1.45 -1.69 19.47
C ALA A 45 -1.62 -2.96 18.62
N CYS A 46 -2.79 -3.58 18.66
CA CYS A 46 -3.08 -4.78 17.88
C CYS A 46 -3.18 -4.48 16.39
N TRP A 47 -3.85 -3.39 16.02
CA TRP A 47 -3.89 -2.92 14.64
C TRP A 47 -2.49 -2.65 14.12
N LYS A 48 -1.62 -2.01 14.91
CA LYS A 48 -0.24 -1.77 14.52
C LYS A 48 0.54 -3.06 14.28
N ILE A 49 0.43 -4.06 15.16
CA ILE A 49 1.12 -5.35 14.99
C ILE A 49 0.64 -6.08 13.74
N LEU A 50 -0.68 -6.13 13.51
CA LEU A 50 -1.24 -6.75 12.31
C LEU A 50 -0.81 -6.00 11.06
N LYS A 51 -0.89 -4.66 11.08
CA LYS A 51 -0.45 -3.80 9.98
C LYS A 51 1.03 -4.03 9.66
N ASP A 52 1.90 -4.01 10.66
CA ASP A 52 3.34 -4.24 10.48
C ASP A 52 3.64 -5.67 9.97
N HIS A 53 2.87 -6.68 10.41
CA HIS A 53 3.04 -8.06 9.97
C HIS A 53 2.59 -8.28 8.52
N TYR A 54 1.39 -7.81 8.17
CA TYR A 54 0.79 -8.06 6.86
C TYR A 54 1.26 -7.10 5.78
N GLU A 55 1.52 -5.85 6.12
CA GLU A 55 2.08 -4.91 5.15
C GLU A 55 3.61 -5.10 4.97
N GLY A 56 4.27 -5.85 5.84
CA GLY A 56 5.72 -6.06 5.82
C GLY A 56 6.52 -4.84 6.25
N THR A 57 7.84 -4.97 6.35
CA THR A 57 8.68 -3.83 6.78
C THR A 57 8.70 -2.73 5.71
N LYS A 58 8.96 -1.49 6.11
CA LYS A 58 9.14 -0.36 5.16
C LYS A 58 10.17 -0.70 4.07
N GLN A 59 11.20 -1.47 4.39
CA GLN A 59 12.22 -1.90 3.43
C GLN A 59 11.68 -2.94 2.43
N ASP A 60 10.88 -3.90 2.89
CA ASP A 60 10.28 -4.92 2.01
C ASP A 60 9.30 -4.29 1.02
N LYS A 61 8.54 -3.28 1.45
CA LYS A 61 7.65 -2.50 0.58
C LYS A 61 8.42 -1.75 -0.50
N ILE A 62 9.50 -1.07 -0.12
CA ILE A 62 10.37 -0.35 -1.06
C ILE A 62 10.98 -1.31 -2.06
N TYR A 63 11.52 -2.44 -1.60
CA TYR A 63 12.09 -3.46 -2.47
C TYR A 63 11.05 -4.04 -3.44
N THR A 64 9.85 -4.32 -2.94
CA THR A 64 8.73 -4.81 -3.75
C THR A 64 8.30 -3.78 -4.78
N ALA A 65 8.20 -2.51 -4.41
CA ALA A 65 7.89 -1.42 -5.33
C ALA A 65 8.94 -1.28 -6.45
N TYR A 66 10.24 -1.31 -6.11
CA TYR A 66 11.31 -1.32 -7.11
C TYR A 66 11.26 -2.56 -8.01
N ARG A 67 11.02 -3.75 -7.44
CA ARG A 67 10.90 -4.98 -8.22
C ARG A 67 9.72 -4.91 -9.19
N ASN A 68 8.58 -4.38 -8.74
CA ASN A 68 7.39 -4.21 -9.57
C ASN A 68 7.62 -3.17 -10.67
N LEU A 69 8.38 -2.12 -10.38
CA LEU A 69 8.74 -1.09 -11.35
C LEU A 69 9.68 -1.61 -12.45
N ILE A 70 10.68 -2.43 -12.09
CA ILE A 70 11.62 -3.01 -13.05
C ILE A 70 10.96 -4.07 -13.95
N ASN A 71 9.98 -4.81 -13.42
CA ASN A 71 9.22 -5.81 -14.16
C ASN A 71 7.83 -5.28 -14.56
N PHE A 72 7.72 -3.98 -14.79
CA PHE A 72 6.46 -3.33 -15.06
C PHE A 72 6.03 -3.60 -16.50
N GLU A 73 5.02 -4.43 -16.69
CA GLU A 73 4.47 -4.79 -18.00
C GLU A 73 2.94 -4.74 -17.98
N LEU A 74 2.34 -4.45 -19.14
CA LEU A 74 0.89 -4.45 -19.33
C LEU A 74 0.34 -5.87 -19.23
N GLY A 75 -0.61 -6.09 -18.32
CA GLY A 75 -1.28 -7.38 -18.16
C GLY A 75 -2.09 -7.79 -19.39
N SER A 76 -2.34 -9.09 -19.55
CA SER A 76 -3.08 -9.65 -20.70
C SER A 76 -4.50 -9.10 -20.84
N ASP A 77 -5.14 -8.81 -19.72
CA ASP A 77 -6.53 -8.35 -19.62
C ASP A 77 -6.62 -6.95 -18.97
N GLU A 78 -5.47 -6.28 -18.81
CA GLU A 78 -5.37 -4.96 -18.16
C GLU A 78 -5.61 -3.85 -19.19
N GLY A 79 -6.47 -2.89 -18.85
CA GLY A 79 -6.65 -1.68 -19.66
C GLY A 79 -5.48 -0.70 -19.48
N ILE A 80 -5.20 0.15 -20.48
CA ILE A 80 -4.14 1.18 -20.39
C ILE A 80 -4.34 2.11 -19.18
N SER A 81 -5.57 2.45 -18.84
CA SER A 81 -5.86 3.28 -17.66
C SER A 81 -5.49 2.57 -16.36
N GLU A 82 -5.81 1.29 -16.22
CA GLU A 82 -5.49 0.48 -15.05
C GLU A 82 -3.97 0.30 -14.92
N TYR A 83 -3.31 0.05 -16.05
CA TYR A 83 -1.86 0.03 -16.16
C TYR A 83 -1.22 1.33 -15.65
N LEU A 84 -1.66 2.50 -16.14
CA LEU A 84 -1.11 3.78 -15.68
C LEU A 84 -1.41 4.05 -14.20
N CYS A 85 -2.60 3.68 -13.70
CA CYS A 85 -2.91 3.78 -12.27
C CYS A 85 -1.96 2.91 -11.43
N ARG A 86 -1.64 1.69 -11.87
CA ARG A 86 -0.69 0.82 -11.16
C ARG A 86 0.73 1.40 -11.12
N LEU A 87 1.14 2.11 -12.17
CA LEU A 87 2.41 2.84 -12.15
C LEU A 87 2.39 3.97 -11.12
N ASP A 88 1.29 4.71 -11.04
CA ASP A 88 1.10 5.79 -10.06
C ASP A 88 1.09 5.26 -8.61
N ASP A 89 0.49 4.09 -8.37
CA ASP A 89 0.50 3.43 -7.06
C ASP A 89 1.92 3.02 -6.62
N ILE A 90 2.71 2.47 -7.54
CA ILE A 90 4.12 2.14 -7.31
C ILE A 90 4.91 3.42 -7.00
N LYS A 91 4.66 4.50 -7.75
CA LYS A 91 5.28 5.80 -7.53
C LYS A 91 4.92 6.38 -6.17
N ALA A 92 3.65 6.35 -5.78
CA ALA A 92 3.19 6.82 -4.48
C ALA A 92 3.91 6.09 -3.34
N THR A 93 4.02 4.76 -3.43
CA THR A 93 4.72 3.93 -2.45
C THR A 93 6.19 4.34 -2.28
N LEU A 94 6.88 4.68 -3.38
CA LEU A 94 8.27 5.14 -3.36
C LEU A 94 8.41 6.57 -2.81
N ILE A 95 7.46 7.47 -3.11
CA ILE A 95 7.42 8.83 -2.56
C ILE A 95 7.19 8.81 -1.05
N GLU A 96 6.27 7.99 -0.55
CA GLU A 96 6.03 7.78 0.89
C GLU A 96 7.28 7.26 1.62
N ALA A 97 8.17 6.60 0.87
CA ALA A 97 9.46 6.14 1.35
C ALA A 97 10.59 7.19 1.23
N GLU A 98 10.27 8.44 0.89
CA GLU A 98 11.24 9.53 0.65
C GLU A 98 12.26 9.18 -0.45
N ARG A 99 11.85 8.37 -1.43
CA ARG A 99 12.63 8.08 -2.64
C ARG A 99 12.12 8.94 -3.78
N GLU A 100 12.89 9.95 -4.16
CA GLU A 100 12.63 10.68 -5.40
C GLU A 100 12.87 9.78 -6.61
N MET A 101 11.99 9.91 -7.61
CA MET A 101 12.14 9.24 -8.89
C MET A 101 12.19 10.27 -10.01
N ASP A 102 13.12 10.06 -10.93
CA ASP A 102 13.19 10.83 -12.16
C ASP A 102 11.91 10.62 -12.98
N PRO A 103 11.14 11.68 -13.28
CA PRO A 103 9.95 11.58 -14.12
C PRO A 103 10.24 10.92 -15.48
N GLN A 104 11.43 11.16 -16.04
CA GLN A 104 11.79 10.58 -17.33
C GLN A 104 12.00 9.07 -17.22
N PHE A 105 12.55 8.59 -16.11
CA PHE A 105 12.66 7.16 -15.84
C PHE A 105 11.29 6.49 -15.79
N LEU A 106 10.31 7.10 -15.12
CA LEU A 106 8.95 6.59 -15.06
C LEU A 106 8.28 6.50 -16.44
N VAL A 107 8.48 7.51 -17.28
CA VAL A 107 7.97 7.52 -18.67
C VAL A 107 8.61 6.39 -19.48
N GLU A 108 9.92 6.17 -19.33
CA GLU A 108 10.60 5.07 -20.02
C GLU A 108 10.13 3.70 -19.50
N GLN A 109 9.92 3.51 -18.20
CA GLN A 109 9.35 2.28 -17.66
C GLN A 109 7.93 2.05 -18.19
N ALA A 110 7.09 3.09 -18.22
CA ALA A 110 5.75 3.02 -18.77
C ALA A 110 5.75 2.58 -20.24
N LYS A 111 6.66 3.13 -21.06
CA LYS A 111 6.79 2.78 -22.49
C LYS A 111 7.29 1.36 -22.68
N ASN A 112 8.32 0.95 -21.94
CA ASN A 112 8.93 -0.37 -22.07
C ASN A 112 7.99 -1.51 -21.64
N GLY A 113 7.07 -1.23 -20.71
CA GLY A 113 6.08 -2.21 -20.26
C GLY A 113 4.88 -2.39 -21.18
N LEU A 114 4.71 -1.56 -22.21
CA LEU A 114 3.60 -1.72 -23.16
C LEU A 114 3.85 -2.94 -24.07
N THR A 115 2.83 -3.80 -24.21
CA THR A 115 2.94 -5.05 -24.97
C THR A 115 2.71 -4.84 -26.48
N GLU A 116 2.79 -5.94 -27.23
CA GLU A 116 2.85 -6.00 -28.70
C GLU A 116 1.90 -5.06 -29.48
N PRO A 117 0.62 -4.87 -29.06
CA PRO A 117 -0.29 -3.96 -29.77
C PRO A 117 0.19 -2.49 -29.83
N TYR A 118 1.09 -2.10 -28.92
CA TYR A 118 1.57 -0.72 -28.76
C TYR A 118 2.98 -0.50 -29.31
N ASN A 119 3.67 -1.56 -29.78
CA ASN A 119 5.07 -1.48 -30.25
C ASN A 119 5.27 -0.38 -31.30
N LEU A 120 4.38 -0.26 -32.28
CA LEU A 120 4.45 0.76 -33.33
C LEU A 120 4.34 2.18 -32.74
N PHE A 121 3.47 2.36 -31.74
CA PHE A 121 3.30 3.64 -31.07
C PHE A 121 4.55 4.02 -30.26
N VAL A 122 5.13 3.05 -29.53
CA VAL A 122 6.39 3.23 -28.80
C VAL A 122 7.54 3.60 -29.74
N GLU A 123 7.63 2.95 -30.90
CA GLU A 123 8.64 3.26 -31.92
C GLU A 123 8.51 4.71 -32.42
N VAL A 124 7.30 5.16 -32.73
CA VAL A 124 7.04 6.55 -33.12
C VAL A 124 7.44 7.51 -32.00
N LEU A 125 7.04 7.25 -30.75
CA LEU A 125 7.41 8.09 -29.60
C LEU A 125 8.92 8.20 -29.43
N ASN A 126 9.68 7.13 -29.67
CA ASN A 126 11.15 7.15 -29.58
C ASN A 126 11.81 7.99 -30.67
N THR A 127 11.16 8.15 -31.83
CA THR A 127 11.67 8.97 -32.94
C THR A 127 11.33 10.46 -32.79
N LEU A 128 10.32 10.79 -31.99
CA LEU A 128 9.99 12.17 -31.65
C LEU A 128 11.04 12.68 -30.65
N LYS A 129 11.93 13.57 -31.12
CA LYS A 129 12.81 14.29 -30.21
C LYS A 129 11.94 15.16 -29.29
N PRO A 130 12.26 15.24 -27.98
CA PRO A 130 11.66 16.26 -27.14
C PRO A 130 11.99 17.63 -27.77
N GLU A 131 10.96 18.45 -28.01
CA GLU A 131 11.18 19.86 -28.33
C GLU A 131 11.81 20.53 -27.10
N ASP A 132 12.92 21.24 -27.33
CA ASP A 132 13.75 21.91 -26.30
C ASP A 132 12.96 22.95 -25.48
#